data_AF-A0A7J2L593-F1
#
_entry.id   AF-A0A7J2L593-F1
#
_cell.length_a   1.000
_cell.length_b   1.000
_cell.length_c   1.000
_cell.angle_alpha   90.00
_cell.angle_beta   90.00
_cell.angle_gamma   90.00
#
_symmetry.space_group_name_H-M   'P 1'
#
loop_
_entity.id
_entity.type
_entity.pdbx_description
1 polymer ?
#
loop_
_entity_poly.entity_id
_entity_poly.type
_entity_poly.pdbx_seq_one_letter_code
_entity_poly.pdbx_strand_id
1 'polypeptide(L)'
;MNIKQAISKLLYDMNIDPAEYRVIFKHQQGECWDVPFNYLSFNGNYFSYGESSTQYPLHRIVAIYKKKGEFLIKRKYSPNQVEILPKKIELIPGVYIGKIYDEFTIARYAWLIIQHTEELLSIDREGALEILGDYTQKEEFMVIKKGYFKGTIATQNKIL
;
A
#
# COMPACT_ATOMS: atom_id res chain seq x y z
N MET A 1 18.51 18.23 5.68
CA MET A 1 17.48 17.49 6.46
C MET A 1 18.03 16.11 6.79
N ASN A 2 17.97 15.68 8.06
CA ASN A 2 18.35 14.31 8.46
C ASN A 2 17.13 13.37 8.46
N ILE A 3 17.37 12.05 8.57
CA ILE A 3 16.28 11.04 8.51
C ILE A 3 15.23 11.28 9.60
N LYS A 4 15.65 11.57 10.84
CA LYS A 4 14.73 11.84 11.95
C LYS A 4 13.84 13.04 11.68
N GLN A 5 14.41 14.14 11.18
CA GLN A 5 13.68 15.34 10.80
C GLN A 5 12.67 15.06 9.67
N ALA A 6 13.04 14.26 8.68
CA ALA A 6 12.13 13.87 7.60
C ALA A 6 10.96 13.04 8.15
N ILE A 7 11.23 12.06 9.01
CA ILE A 7 10.18 11.23 9.64
C ILE A 7 9.28 12.08 10.53
N SER A 8 9.84 12.93 11.39
CA SER A 8 9.05 13.83 12.25
C SER A 8 8.17 14.76 11.43
N LYS A 9 8.69 15.32 10.33
CA LYS A 9 7.89 16.14 9.41
C LYS A 9 6.73 15.34 8.83
N LEU A 10 6.97 14.12 8.37
CA LEU A 10 5.91 13.28 7.80
C LEU A 10 4.88 12.81 8.83
N LEU A 11 5.25 12.61 10.10
CA LEU A 11 4.33 12.13 11.14
C LEU A 11 3.49 13.24 11.79
N TYR A 12 4.00 14.48 11.86
CA TYR A 12 3.41 15.52 12.70
C TYR A 12 2.97 16.78 11.93
N ASP A 13 3.37 16.96 10.67
CA ASP A 13 2.90 18.08 9.85
C ASP A 13 1.52 17.76 9.27
N MET A 14 0.48 18.44 9.77
CA MET A 14 -0.91 18.22 9.36
C MET A 14 -1.17 18.53 7.88
N ASN A 15 -0.29 19.28 7.21
CA ASN A 15 -0.44 19.62 5.80
C ASN A 15 0.15 18.55 4.86
N ILE A 16 0.70 17.48 5.42
CA ILE A 16 1.37 16.43 4.67
C ILE A 16 0.62 15.13 4.89
N ASP A 17 0.15 14.53 3.79
CA ASP A 17 -0.35 13.15 3.81
C ASP A 17 0.84 12.17 3.73
N PRO A 18 1.12 11.37 4.78
CA PRO A 18 2.18 10.38 4.74
C PRO A 18 1.98 9.31 3.67
N ALA A 19 0.73 9.05 3.25
CA ALA A 19 0.41 8.07 2.21
C ALA A 19 0.91 8.49 0.81
N GLU A 20 1.30 9.75 0.61
CA GLU A 20 1.94 10.22 -0.61
C GLU A 20 3.44 9.85 -0.70
N TYR A 21 4.02 9.36 0.39
CA TYR A 21 5.46 9.11 0.49
C TYR A 21 5.79 7.62 0.47
N ARG A 22 6.97 7.33 -0.07
CA ARG A 22 7.59 6.02 -0.12
C ARG A 22 9.00 6.09 0.46
N VAL A 23 9.45 4.96 1.00
CA VAL A 23 10.71 4.82 1.71
C VAL A 23 11.48 3.65 1.12
N ILE A 24 12.74 3.90 0.77
CA ILE A 24 13.67 2.86 0.34
C ILE A 24 14.64 2.57 1.49
N PHE A 25 14.76 1.31 1.89
CA PHE A 25 15.71 0.89 2.92
C PHE A 25 16.42 -0.41 2.56
N LYS A 26 17.63 -0.60 3.11
CA LYS A 26 18.43 -1.81 2.91
C LYS A 26 17.89 -2.97 3.77
N HIS A 27 17.41 -4.04 3.14
CA HIS A 27 16.90 -5.22 3.84
C HIS A 27 18.02 -6.23 4.13
N GLN A 28 18.61 -6.82 3.09
CA GLN A 28 19.73 -7.76 3.18
C GLN A 28 20.91 -7.30 2.31
N GLN A 29 22.01 -8.06 2.25
CA GLN A 29 23.18 -7.67 1.45
C GLN A 29 22.78 -7.50 -0.02
N GLY A 30 22.88 -6.26 -0.51
CA GLY A 30 22.56 -5.90 -1.89
C GLY A 30 21.08 -5.55 -2.12
N GLU A 31 20.15 -6.04 -1.32
CA GLU A 31 18.71 -5.85 -1.53
C GLU A 31 18.17 -4.59 -0.84
N CYS A 32 17.41 -3.80 -1.58
CA CYS A 32 16.67 -2.65 -1.06
C CYS A 32 15.17 -2.88 -1.23
N TRP A 33 14.38 -2.50 -0.23
CA TRP A 33 12.93 -2.51 -0.32
C TRP A 33 12.40 -1.09 -0.42
N ASP A 34 11.48 -0.88 -1.34
CA ASP A 34 10.71 0.33 -1.52
C ASP A 34 9.28 0.08 -1.01
N VAL A 35 8.90 0.75 0.07
CA VAL A 35 7.61 0.56 0.75
C VAL A 35 6.89 1.90 0.94
N PRO A 36 5.54 1.92 1.00
CA PRO A 36 4.81 3.10 1.42
C PRO A 36 5.20 3.52 2.85
N PHE A 37 5.24 4.82 3.11
CA PHE A 37 5.62 5.32 4.43
C PHE A 37 4.65 4.89 5.54
N ASN A 38 3.35 4.83 5.25
CA ASN A 38 2.29 4.41 6.18
C ASN A 38 2.31 2.91 6.55
N TYR A 39 3.25 2.15 5.99
CA TYR A 39 3.51 0.74 6.33
C TYR A 39 4.65 0.61 7.33
N LEU A 40 5.31 1.71 7.65
CA LEU A 40 6.40 1.74 8.60
C LEU A 40 5.92 2.22 9.96
N SER A 41 6.28 1.48 10.99
CA SER A 41 6.10 1.89 12.38
C SER A 41 7.45 2.35 12.92
N PHE A 42 7.53 3.59 13.38
CA PHE A 42 8.78 4.19 13.85
C PHE A 42 8.82 4.21 15.38
N ASN A 43 9.92 3.72 15.97
CA ASN A 43 10.15 3.75 17.41
C ASN A 43 11.61 4.11 17.71
N GLY A 44 11.83 5.35 18.17
CA GLY A 44 13.16 5.86 18.51
C GLY A 44 14.14 5.84 17.33
N ASN A 45 15.17 5.00 17.41
CA ASN A 45 16.20 4.83 16.37
C ASN A 45 15.92 3.66 15.42
N TYR A 46 14.75 3.05 15.52
CA TYR A 46 14.35 1.87 14.76
C TYR A 46 13.01 2.08 14.07
N PHE A 47 12.73 1.20 13.10
CA PHE A 47 11.45 1.10 12.44
C PHE A 47 11.13 -0.36 12.12
N SER A 48 9.86 -0.72 11.98
CA SER A 48 9.41 -2.01 11.44
C SER A 48 8.56 -1.82 10.20
N TYR A 49 8.43 -2.86 9.39
CA TYR A 49 7.60 -2.87 8.18
C TYR A 49 6.44 -3.85 8.37
N GLY A 50 5.21 -3.38 8.14
CA GLY A 50 3.99 -4.16 8.32
C GLY A 50 3.80 -4.60 9.77
N GLU A 51 3.31 -5.82 9.97
CA GLU A 51 3.13 -6.43 11.30
C GLU A 51 4.37 -7.23 11.76
N SER A 52 5.50 -7.11 11.06
CA SER A 52 6.72 -7.82 11.44
C SER A 52 7.27 -7.31 12.77
N SER A 53 7.69 -8.26 13.62
CA SER A 53 8.47 -7.96 14.83
C SER A 53 9.91 -7.53 14.52
N THR A 54 10.35 -7.62 13.26
CA THR A 54 11.70 -7.23 12.84
C THR A 54 11.89 -5.73 12.95
N GLN A 55 12.88 -5.31 13.72
CA GLN A 55 13.28 -3.92 13.86
C GLN A 55 14.52 -3.60 13.01
N TYR A 56 14.39 -2.59 12.17
CA TYR A 56 15.45 -2.06 11.33
C TYR A 56 15.97 -0.75 11.91
N PRO A 57 17.30 -0.56 12.01
CA PRO A 57 17.86 0.74 12.36
C PRO A 57 17.54 1.81 11.31
N LEU A 58 17.22 3.04 11.74
CA LEU A 58 16.92 4.18 10.85
C LEU A 58 18.00 4.45 9.80
N HIS A 59 19.28 4.18 10.11
CA HIS A 59 20.38 4.43 9.17
C HIS A 59 20.29 3.58 7.89
N ARG A 60 19.51 2.50 7.90
CA ARG A 60 19.26 1.65 6.73
C ARG A 60 18.37 2.32 5.69
N ILE A 61 17.62 3.36 6.06
CA ILE A 61 16.85 4.16 5.10
C ILE A 61 17.83 4.89 4.19
N VAL A 62 17.69 4.64 2.88
CA VAL A 62 18.50 5.26 1.82
C VAL A 62 17.72 6.30 1.04
N ALA A 63 16.39 6.22 0.98
CA ALA A 63 15.58 7.26 0.36
C ALA A 63 14.22 7.45 1.05
N ILE A 64 13.72 8.67 1.00
CA ILE A 64 12.34 9.03 1.32
C ILE A 64 11.90 9.97 0.21
N TYR A 65 10.83 9.65 -0.51
CA TYR A 65 10.40 10.40 -1.68
C TYR A 65 8.89 10.39 -1.84
N LYS A 66 8.33 11.43 -2.48
CA LYS A 66 6.93 11.48 -2.88
C LYS A 66 6.70 10.58 -4.08
N LYS A 67 5.50 10.01 -4.22
CA LYS A 67 5.08 9.26 -5.42
C LYS A 67 5.30 10.03 -6.74
N LYS A 68 5.31 11.36 -6.70
CA LYS A 68 5.61 12.25 -7.85
C LYS A 68 7.11 12.34 -8.21
N GLY A 69 8.00 11.68 -7.47
CA GLY A 69 9.45 11.62 -7.73
C GLY A 69 10.31 12.63 -6.96
N GLU A 70 9.72 13.49 -6.14
CA GLU A 70 10.47 14.46 -5.31
C GLU A 70 11.09 13.79 -4.08
N PHE A 71 12.40 13.94 -3.86
CA PHE A 71 13.11 13.31 -2.74
C PHE A 71 13.24 14.24 -1.53
N LEU A 72 12.84 13.74 -0.35
CA LEU A 72 13.16 14.33 0.95
C LEU A 72 14.54 13.89 1.45
N ILE A 73 14.89 12.62 1.22
CA ILE A 73 16.18 12.02 1.53
C ILE A 73 16.60 11.18 0.33
N LYS A 74 17.86 11.31 -0.10
CA LYS A 74 18.45 10.47 -1.15
C LYS A 74 19.92 10.19 -0.86
N ARG A 75 20.23 8.95 -0.47
CA ARG A 75 21.57 8.41 -0.27
C ARG A 75 21.93 7.48 -1.43
N LYS A 76 23.17 7.02 -1.49
CA LYS A 76 23.64 6.08 -2.52
C LYS A 76 23.01 4.69 -2.32
N TYR A 77 22.32 4.20 -3.34
CA TYR A 77 21.83 2.82 -3.50
C TYR A 77 21.76 2.48 -4.99
N SER A 78 21.64 1.19 -5.31
CA SER A 78 21.52 0.71 -6.69
C SER A 78 20.04 0.54 -7.04
N PRO A 79 19.48 1.27 -8.02
CA PRO A 79 18.07 1.13 -8.40
C PRO A 79 17.70 -0.30 -8.86
N ASN A 80 18.62 -1.00 -9.51
CA ASN A 80 18.41 -2.37 -10.01
C ASN A 80 18.25 -3.42 -8.90
N GLN A 81 18.48 -3.03 -7.65
CA GLN A 81 18.36 -3.92 -6.48
C GLN A 81 17.16 -3.52 -5.60
N VAL A 82 16.28 -2.67 -6.11
CA VAL A 82 15.10 -2.17 -5.38
C VAL A 82 13.89 -3.03 -5.72
N GLU A 83 13.35 -3.66 -4.70
CA GLU A 83 12.09 -4.38 -4.74
C GLU A 83 10.96 -3.49 -4.23
N ILE A 84 9.91 -3.29 -5.05
CA ILE A 84 8.72 -2.53 -4.66
C ILE A 84 7.76 -3.45 -3.89
N LEU A 85 7.40 -3.03 -2.68
CA LEU A 85 6.52 -3.73 -1.76
C LEU A 85 5.36 -2.81 -1.31
N PRO A 86 4.26 -3.38 -0.76
CA PRO A 86 3.88 -4.80 -0.83
C PRO A 86 3.62 -5.29 -2.26
N LYS A 87 3.97 -6.54 -2.57
CA LYS A 87 3.71 -7.17 -3.88
C LYS A 87 2.33 -7.83 -3.98
N LYS A 88 1.84 -8.40 -2.87
CA LYS A 88 0.59 -9.17 -2.83
C LYS A 88 -0.16 -8.92 -1.55
N ILE A 89 -1.49 -8.91 -1.66
CA ILE A 89 -2.41 -9.07 -0.55
C ILE A 89 -3.18 -10.38 -0.79
N GLU A 90 -3.45 -11.12 0.26
CA GLU A 90 -4.21 -12.36 0.12
C GLU A 90 -5.68 -12.01 -0.05
N LEU A 91 -6.19 -12.25 -1.26
CA LEU A 91 -7.60 -12.13 -1.58
C LEU A 91 -8.14 -13.51 -1.89
N ILE A 92 -9.31 -13.82 -1.32
CA ILE A 92 -10.01 -15.07 -1.58
C ILE A 92 -11.25 -14.68 -2.41
N PRO A 93 -11.33 -15.06 -3.70
CA PRO A 93 -12.52 -14.82 -4.51
C PRO A 93 -13.78 -15.32 -3.80
N GLY A 94 -14.83 -14.50 -3.83
CA GLY A 94 -16.11 -14.77 -3.18
C GLY A 94 -16.14 -14.49 -1.67
N VAL A 95 -15.04 -14.04 -1.08
CA VAL A 95 -14.98 -13.67 0.34
C VAL A 95 -14.80 -12.17 0.49
N TYR A 96 -15.80 -11.51 1.07
CA TYR A 96 -15.74 -10.10 1.40
C TYR A 96 -14.50 -9.77 2.24
N ILE A 97 -13.73 -8.76 1.81
CA ILE A 97 -12.44 -8.39 2.38
C ILE A 97 -12.51 -8.01 3.86
N GLY A 98 -13.65 -7.48 4.32
CA GLY A 98 -13.88 -7.15 5.74
C GLY A 98 -14.00 -8.37 6.66
N LYS A 99 -14.05 -9.60 6.11
CA LYS A 99 -13.93 -10.84 6.89
C LYS A 99 -12.47 -11.27 7.09
N ILE A 100 -11.55 -10.76 6.29
CA ILE A 100 -10.14 -11.14 6.28
C ILE A 100 -9.30 -10.08 7.01
N TYR A 101 -9.59 -8.80 6.76
CA TYR A 101 -8.84 -7.67 7.29
C TYR A 101 -9.75 -6.66 7.97
N ASP A 102 -9.21 -5.96 8.97
CA ASP A 102 -9.86 -4.81 9.60
C ASP A 102 -9.89 -3.59 8.65
N GLU A 103 -10.74 -2.60 8.97
CA GLU A 103 -10.94 -1.41 8.13
C GLU A 103 -9.66 -0.59 7.92
N PHE A 104 -8.76 -0.56 8.91
CA PHE A 104 -7.52 0.20 8.81
C PHE A 104 -6.53 -0.48 7.88
N THR A 105 -6.42 -1.81 7.97
CA THR A 105 -5.69 -2.62 7.01
C THR A 105 -6.28 -2.45 5.60
N ILE A 106 -7.61 -2.56 5.43
CA ILE A 106 -8.25 -2.34 4.14
C ILE A 106 -7.90 -0.96 3.57
N ALA A 107 -7.98 0.10 4.37
CA ALA A 107 -7.62 1.44 3.94
C ALA A 107 -6.15 1.55 3.50
N ARG A 108 -5.25 0.93 4.26
CA ARG A 108 -3.81 0.91 3.99
C ARG A 108 -3.47 0.16 2.69
N TYR A 109 -4.19 -0.91 2.39
CA TYR A 109 -3.96 -1.78 1.23
C TYR A 109 -4.94 -1.53 0.08
N ALA A 110 -5.77 -0.49 0.15
CA ALA A 110 -6.85 -0.25 -0.82
C ALA A 110 -6.38 -0.30 -2.28
N TRP A 111 -5.28 0.40 -2.60
CA TRP A 111 -4.71 0.40 -3.96
C TRP A 111 -4.32 -1.01 -4.45
N LEU A 112 -3.78 -1.84 -3.56
CA LEU A 112 -3.33 -3.19 -3.86
C LEU A 112 -4.50 -4.17 -3.96
N ILE A 113 -5.53 -3.97 -3.12
CA ILE A 113 -6.79 -4.72 -3.17
C ILE A 113 -7.46 -4.46 -4.53
N ILE A 114 -7.58 -3.19 -4.94
CA ILE A 114 -8.13 -2.83 -6.24
C ILE A 114 -7.33 -3.47 -7.37
N GLN A 115 -6.00 -3.31 -7.38
CA GLN A 115 -5.15 -3.87 -8.44
C GLN A 115 -5.31 -5.39 -8.57
N HIS A 116 -5.25 -6.15 -7.47
CA HIS A 116 -5.45 -7.60 -7.54
C HIS A 116 -6.88 -7.98 -7.91
N THR A 117 -7.87 -7.20 -7.49
CA THR A 117 -9.26 -7.43 -7.89
C THR A 117 -9.42 -7.25 -9.39
N GLU A 118 -8.77 -6.24 -9.99
CA GLU A 118 -8.77 -6.06 -11.45
C GLU A 118 -8.15 -7.24 -12.20
N GLU A 119 -7.06 -7.81 -11.68
CA GLU A 119 -6.45 -9.02 -12.24
C GLU A 119 -7.45 -10.20 -12.21
N LEU A 120 -8.18 -10.36 -11.09
CA LEU A 120 -9.17 -11.41 -10.90
C LEU A 120 -10.44 -11.23 -11.76
N LEU A 121 -10.82 -9.99 -12.12
CA LEU A 121 -12.01 -9.74 -12.96
C LEU A 121 -11.99 -10.50 -14.29
N SER A 122 -10.79 -10.78 -14.82
CA SER A 122 -10.60 -11.53 -16.07
C SER A 122 -10.72 -13.05 -15.93
N ILE A 123 -10.69 -13.57 -14.69
CA ILE A 123 -10.66 -15.00 -14.36
C ILE A 123 -12.00 -15.41 -13.72
N ASP A 124 -12.39 -14.70 -12.67
CA ASP A 124 -13.62 -14.92 -11.90
C ASP A 124 -14.22 -13.56 -11.53
N ARG A 125 -15.11 -13.06 -12.40
CA ARG A 125 -15.71 -11.73 -12.26
C ARG A 125 -16.54 -11.61 -11.00
N GLU A 126 -17.37 -12.61 -10.71
CA GLU A 126 -18.30 -12.58 -9.59
C GLU A 126 -17.52 -12.65 -8.28
N GLY A 127 -16.64 -13.64 -8.13
CA GLY A 127 -15.81 -13.78 -6.95
C GLY A 127 -14.88 -12.57 -6.73
N ALA A 128 -14.38 -11.94 -7.79
CA ALA A 128 -13.59 -10.71 -7.69
C ALA A 128 -14.40 -9.55 -7.09
N LEU A 129 -15.63 -9.33 -7.55
CA LEU A 129 -16.46 -8.22 -7.05
C LEU A 129 -16.92 -8.45 -5.62
N GLU A 130 -17.22 -9.69 -5.25
CA GLU A 130 -17.62 -10.07 -3.89
C GLU A 130 -16.53 -9.78 -2.84
N ILE A 131 -15.25 -9.73 -3.23
CA ILE A 131 -14.15 -9.27 -2.36
C ILE A 131 -14.42 -7.84 -1.89
N LEU A 132 -14.86 -6.95 -2.78
CA LEU A 132 -15.07 -5.54 -2.48
C LEU A 132 -16.37 -5.30 -1.70
N GLY A 133 -17.35 -6.19 -1.84
CA GLY A 133 -18.62 -6.19 -1.12
C GLY A 133 -19.83 -6.40 -2.03
N ASP A 134 -21.03 -6.32 -1.44
CA ASP A 134 -22.29 -6.42 -2.18
C ASP A 134 -22.31 -5.42 -3.35
N TYR A 135 -22.67 -5.87 -4.54
CA TYR A 135 -22.74 -5.03 -5.73
C TYR A 135 -24.11 -5.12 -6.41
N THR A 136 -24.42 -4.13 -7.25
CA THR A 136 -25.56 -4.23 -8.17
C THR A 136 -25.10 -3.99 -9.59
N GLN A 137 -25.68 -4.73 -10.52
CA GLN A 137 -25.53 -4.47 -11.94
C GLN A 137 -26.47 -3.35 -12.39
N LYS A 138 -25.94 -2.40 -13.16
CA LYS A 138 -26.68 -1.41 -13.93
C LYS A 138 -26.09 -1.37 -15.33
N GLU A 139 -26.82 -1.92 -16.30
CA GLU A 139 -26.34 -2.05 -17.69
C GLU A 139 -25.00 -2.80 -17.72
N GLU A 140 -23.94 -2.14 -18.21
CA GLU A 140 -22.57 -2.68 -18.32
C GLU A 140 -21.70 -2.40 -17.07
N PHE A 141 -22.26 -1.73 -16.05
CA PHE A 141 -21.55 -1.31 -14.85
C PHE A 141 -21.95 -2.15 -13.63
N MET A 142 -20.97 -2.46 -12.81
CA MET A 142 -21.15 -3.03 -11.48
C MET A 142 -20.79 -1.97 -10.45
N VAL A 143 -21.67 -1.74 -9.48
CA VAL A 143 -21.45 -0.71 -8.45
C VAL A 143 -21.50 -1.35 -7.07
N ILE A 144 -20.39 -1.23 -6.32
CA ILE A 144 -20.30 -1.70 -4.95
C ILE A 144 -21.19 -0.83 -4.03
N LYS A 145 -22.03 -1.47 -3.22
CA LYS A 145 -23.07 -0.80 -2.41
C LYS A 145 -22.71 -0.59 -0.95
N LYS A 146 -21.84 -1.43 -0.40
CA LYS A 146 -21.55 -1.49 1.02
C LYS A 146 -20.07 -1.81 1.24
N GLY A 147 -19.60 -1.57 2.47
CA GLY A 147 -18.21 -1.77 2.84
C GLY A 147 -17.31 -0.59 2.48
N TYR A 148 -16.01 -0.78 2.68
CA TYR A 148 -14.99 0.26 2.47
C TYR A 148 -14.98 0.80 1.03
N PHE A 149 -15.17 -0.09 0.05
CA PHE A 149 -15.17 0.24 -1.39
C PHE A 149 -16.54 0.66 -1.93
N LYS A 150 -17.46 1.11 -1.06
CA LYS A 150 -18.77 1.60 -1.50
C LYS A 150 -18.61 2.74 -2.51
N GLY A 151 -19.32 2.64 -3.63
CA GLY A 151 -19.29 3.63 -4.71
C GLY A 151 -18.24 3.35 -5.79
N THR A 152 -17.35 2.40 -5.57
CA THR A 152 -16.44 1.88 -6.59
C THR A 152 -17.23 1.28 -7.76
N ILE A 153 -16.82 1.61 -8.98
CA ILE A 153 -17.47 1.17 -10.21
C ILE A 153 -16.54 0.19 -10.92
N ALA A 154 -17.04 -1.00 -11.24
CA ALA A 154 -16.33 -1.94 -12.09
C ALA A 154 -17.00 -2.03 -13.47
N THR A 155 -16.21 -1.91 -14.53
CA THR A 155 -16.65 -2.06 -15.92
C THR A 155 -15.61 -2.82 -16.70
N GLN A 156 -16.05 -3.76 -17.54
CA GLN A 156 -15.14 -4.68 -18.24
C GLN A 156 -14.16 -5.31 -17.22
N ASN A 157 -12.85 -5.09 -17.32
CA ASN A 157 -11.83 -5.59 -16.39
C ASN A 157 -11.11 -4.47 -15.65
N LYS A 158 -11.81 -3.35 -15.37
CA LYS A 158 -11.26 -2.22 -14.65
C LYS A 158 -12.15 -1.77 -13.52
N ILE A 159 -11.52 -1.17 -12.51
CA ILE A 159 -12.15 -0.55 -11.36
C ILE A 159 -11.87 0.95 -11.40
N LEU A 160 -12.93 1.75 -11.25
CA LEU A 160 -12.95 3.21 -11.28
C LEU A 160 -13.38 3.77 -9.91
#